data_AF-A0A341EP71-F1
#
_entry.id   AF-A0A341EP71-F1
#
_cell.length_a   1.000
_cell.length_b   1.000
_cell.length_c   1.000
_cell.angle_alpha   90.00
_cell.angle_beta   90.00
_cell.angle_gamma   90.00
#
_symmetry.space_group_name_H-M   'P 1'
#
loop_
_entity.id
_entity.type
_entity.pdbx_description
1 polymer ?
#
loop_
_entity_poly.entity_id
_entity_poly.type
_entity_poly.pdbx_seq_one_letter_code
_entity_poly.pdbx_strand_id
1 'polypeptide(L)'
;MAKIAYILLCHKDPEAVIRQAERLTAVGDYMAIHFDASASAEDYAQITAALGDNPSVTFPRKRIRCGWGEWSLVQATLDTLTAALQSFPRATHFYLMSGDCMAIKSAEYAHQFLDENDSDFIESVDYFDSDWIKTGWKEERLIYRHWFNERTQRKRFYAMFEAQKRLGLTRKIPADLQVQIGSQWWCLRRRTIEAVMAFTHKRRDVMRFFRSTWIPDETFFQTLVRHLVPEAEISNRSLTFLLFSDYGMPVTFYNDHYDLLLGQNHLFARKISPEALDLKRRLGLLYAAQGVKFQISDEGRNLFDFLTARGRIGRRFAPRFWETEASLGRERELLIILAKKWHVAKRLVGRIRQETDLPAVNFLFNEEDTPLPDLGGIQTSLEKRTRHRRALMRMLYDYYGSRRLIVCIDTSNLDLLRDFASDRAEVRMLEVECKLTDAYLTGHALRIGLTGEQTSQENLTRLLPTIRGNMLHEVDQIRDAQFENYTRLSEYADTETNTSALARFLNVSEDKARAIAQSDNLFAD
;
A
#
# COMPACT_ATOMS: atom_id res chain seq x y z
N MET A 1 -29.55 24.86 15.65
CA MET A 1 -28.96 23.56 15.30
C MET A 1 -28.55 23.61 13.85
N ALA A 2 -27.26 23.40 13.60
CA ALA A 2 -26.68 23.48 12.28
C ALA A 2 -27.37 22.48 11.35
N LYS A 3 -27.65 22.95 10.14
CA LYS A 3 -28.09 22.14 9.00
C LYS A 3 -27.11 22.33 7.86
N ILE A 4 -26.55 21.23 7.39
CA ILE A 4 -25.47 21.23 6.42
C ILE A 4 -26.05 20.92 5.04
N ALA A 5 -25.72 21.73 4.04
CA ALA A 5 -25.89 21.40 2.64
C ALA A 5 -24.54 20.96 2.05
N TYR A 6 -24.40 19.66 1.80
CA TYR A 6 -23.22 19.10 1.17
C TYR A 6 -23.24 19.41 -0.33
N ILE A 7 -22.21 20.10 -0.81
CA ILE A 7 -22.00 20.41 -2.22
C ILE A 7 -21.06 19.35 -2.77
N LEU A 8 -21.61 18.34 -3.42
CA LEU A 8 -20.85 17.20 -3.94
C LEU A 8 -20.46 17.41 -5.39
N LEU A 9 -19.16 17.37 -5.67
CA LEU A 9 -18.62 17.24 -7.03
C LEU A 9 -18.11 15.81 -7.25
N CYS A 10 -18.68 15.11 -8.23
CA CYS A 10 -18.33 13.71 -8.52
C CYS A 10 -18.39 13.40 -10.03
N HIS A 11 -17.74 12.31 -10.45
CA HIS A 11 -17.61 11.95 -11.86
C HIS A 11 -17.59 10.43 -12.11
N LYS A 12 -17.79 9.61 -11.08
CA LYS A 12 -17.73 8.14 -11.15
C LYS A 12 -18.42 7.52 -9.94
N ASP A 13 -18.60 6.19 -9.99
CA ASP A 13 -19.12 5.35 -8.91
C ASP A 13 -20.53 5.77 -8.46
N PRO A 14 -21.55 5.59 -9.32
CA PRO A 14 -22.91 6.03 -9.03
C PRO A 14 -23.48 5.41 -7.75
N GLU A 15 -23.15 4.14 -7.47
CA GLU A 15 -23.62 3.48 -6.25
C GLU A 15 -23.02 4.09 -4.98
N ALA A 16 -21.74 4.44 -4.97
CA ALA A 16 -21.15 5.12 -3.82
C ALA A 16 -21.76 6.50 -3.61
N VAL A 17 -22.05 7.23 -4.69
CA VAL A 17 -22.74 8.53 -4.62
C VAL A 17 -24.12 8.38 -4.00
N ILE A 18 -24.91 7.40 -4.46
CA ILE A 18 -26.25 7.12 -3.91
C ILE A 18 -26.17 6.79 -2.41
N ARG A 19 -25.31 5.84 -2.03
CA ARG A 19 -25.13 5.45 -0.62
C ARG A 19 -24.66 6.62 0.25
N GLN A 20 -23.78 7.48 -0.28
CA GLN A 20 -23.32 8.66 0.45
C GLN A 20 -24.46 9.66 0.65
N ALA A 21 -25.26 9.92 -0.38
CA ALA A 21 -26.40 10.83 -0.29
C ALA A 21 -27.46 10.34 0.69
N GLU A 22 -27.82 9.06 0.64
CA GLU A 22 -28.77 8.47 1.59
C GLU A 22 -28.28 8.59 3.03
N ARG A 23 -27.00 8.27 3.29
CA ARG A 23 -26.41 8.35 4.64
C ARG A 23 -26.38 9.76 5.19
N LEU A 24 -25.93 10.73 4.39
CA LEU A 24 -25.81 12.12 4.83
C LEU A 24 -27.19 12.77 5.00
N THR A 25 -28.16 12.43 4.16
CA THR A 25 -29.52 13.01 4.26
C THR A 25 -30.39 12.35 5.33
N ALA A 26 -30.10 11.10 5.73
CA ALA A 26 -30.85 10.37 6.77
C ALA A 26 -30.84 11.06 8.15
N VAL A 27 -29.82 11.86 8.45
CA VAL A 27 -29.72 12.65 9.70
C VAL A 27 -30.38 14.04 9.59
N GLY A 28 -31.06 14.29 8.47
CA GLY A 28 -31.80 15.51 8.18
C GLY A 28 -30.96 16.65 7.61
N ASP A 29 -29.77 16.36 7.08
CA ASP A 29 -28.98 17.30 6.27
C ASP A 29 -29.40 17.24 4.79
N TYR A 30 -28.80 18.11 3.98
CA TYR A 30 -29.11 18.29 2.57
C TYR A 30 -27.92 17.97 1.68
N MET A 31 -28.19 17.64 0.42
CA MET A 31 -27.15 17.37 -0.56
C MET A 31 -27.50 17.97 -1.93
N ALA A 32 -26.55 18.69 -2.50
CA ALA A 32 -26.61 19.16 -3.87
C ALA A 32 -25.51 18.46 -4.67
N ILE A 33 -25.90 17.70 -5.70
CA ILE A 33 -25.01 16.78 -6.39
C ILE A 33 -24.74 17.29 -7.81
N HIS A 34 -23.49 17.60 -8.10
CA HIS A 34 -23.01 17.73 -9.46
C HIS A 34 -22.28 16.46 -9.87
N PHE A 35 -22.84 15.81 -10.89
CA PHE A 35 -22.20 14.72 -11.59
C PHE A 35 -21.63 15.25 -12.92
N ASP A 36 -20.35 15.06 -13.15
CA ASP A 36 -19.63 15.63 -14.30
C ASP A 36 -20.30 15.29 -15.64
N ALA A 37 -20.38 16.27 -16.55
CA ALA A 37 -20.97 16.06 -17.88
C ALA A 37 -20.11 15.20 -18.82
N SER A 38 -18.87 14.92 -18.45
CA SER A 38 -17.95 14.01 -19.15
C SER A 38 -18.11 12.57 -18.69
N ALA A 39 -18.78 12.34 -17.55
CA ALA A 39 -19.10 11.00 -17.05
C ALA A 39 -20.32 10.41 -17.78
N SER A 40 -20.52 9.10 -17.61
CA SER A 40 -21.57 8.34 -18.29
C SER A 40 -22.96 8.96 -18.08
N ALA A 41 -23.75 9.01 -19.16
CA ALA A 41 -25.15 9.43 -19.08
C ALA A 41 -25.99 8.40 -18.31
N GLU A 42 -25.61 7.12 -18.38
CA GLU A 42 -26.24 6.02 -17.64
C GLU A 42 -26.01 6.15 -16.14
N ASP A 43 -24.77 6.39 -15.71
CA ASP A 43 -24.44 6.63 -14.29
C ASP A 43 -25.23 7.83 -13.75
N TYR A 44 -25.34 8.91 -14.54
CA TYR A 44 -26.13 10.06 -14.14
C TYR A 44 -27.62 9.71 -14.02
N ALA A 45 -28.17 8.99 -15.00
CA ALA A 45 -29.56 8.53 -14.97
C ALA A 45 -29.82 7.67 -13.74
N GLN A 46 -28.92 6.75 -13.40
CA GLN A 46 -29.00 5.91 -12.20
C GLN A 46 -29.06 6.75 -10.91
N ILE A 47 -28.17 7.74 -10.76
CA ILE A 47 -28.15 8.63 -9.60
C ILE A 47 -29.46 9.42 -9.51
N THR A 48 -29.91 10.01 -10.61
CA THR A 48 -31.14 10.83 -10.63
C THR A 48 -32.40 9.99 -10.42
N ALA A 49 -32.43 8.75 -10.90
CA ALA A 49 -33.55 7.84 -10.68
C ALA A 49 -33.63 7.40 -9.21
N ALA A 50 -32.49 7.17 -8.57
CA ALA A 50 -32.43 6.76 -7.17
C ALA A 50 -32.72 7.90 -6.19
N LEU A 51 -32.28 9.13 -6.49
CA LEU A 51 -32.30 10.25 -5.54
C LEU A 51 -33.25 11.40 -5.93
N GLY A 52 -33.84 11.38 -7.14
CA GLY A 52 -34.61 12.50 -7.68
C GLY A 52 -35.84 12.87 -6.86
N ASP A 53 -36.45 11.89 -6.19
CA ASP A 53 -37.63 12.09 -5.34
C ASP A 53 -37.26 12.42 -3.88
N ASN A 54 -35.97 12.40 -3.52
CA ASN A 54 -35.54 12.73 -2.16
C ASN A 54 -35.59 14.26 -1.94
N PRO A 55 -36.44 14.76 -1.02
CA PRO A 55 -36.61 16.21 -0.81
C PRO A 55 -35.37 16.88 -0.22
N SER A 56 -34.42 16.10 0.30
CA SER A 56 -33.14 16.56 0.80
C SER A 56 -32.02 16.50 -0.24
N VAL A 57 -32.32 16.11 -1.49
CA VAL A 57 -31.36 16.07 -2.60
C VAL A 57 -31.79 17.02 -3.71
N THR A 58 -30.81 17.70 -4.33
CA THR A 58 -31.04 18.54 -5.51
C THR A 58 -29.89 18.41 -6.49
N PHE A 59 -30.14 18.79 -7.74
CA PHE A 59 -29.17 18.76 -8.82
C PHE A 59 -29.09 20.14 -9.48
N PRO A 60 -27.90 20.60 -9.91
CA PRO A 60 -27.79 21.81 -10.70
C PRO A 60 -28.52 21.65 -12.03
N ARG A 61 -29.08 22.75 -12.54
CA ARG A 61 -29.81 22.75 -13.84
C ARG A 61 -28.95 22.26 -15.00
N LYS A 62 -27.63 22.43 -14.91
CA LYS A 62 -26.68 22.08 -15.96
C LYS A 62 -25.51 21.31 -15.38
N ARG A 63 -25.17 20.18 -16.02
CA ARG A 63 -23.90 19.48 -15.79
C ARG A 63 -22.78 20.19 -16.54
N ILE A 64 -21.64 20.35 -15.88
CA ILE A 64 -20.43 20.98 -16.42
C ILE A 64 -19.40 19.89 -16.65
N ARG A 65 -18.68 19.96 -17.79
CA ARG A 65 -17.52 19.10 -18.06
C ARG A 65 -16.33 19.66 -17.30
N CYS A 66 -15.86 19.00 -16.25
CA CYS A 66 -14.81 19.54 -15.41
C CYS A 66 -13.42 19.05 -15.86
N GLY A 67 -12.55 19.99 -16.19
CA GLY A 67 -11.11 19.75 -16.34
C GLY A 67 -10.36 20.01 -15.03
N TRP A 68 -9.33 19.21 -14.76
CA TRP A 68 -8.42 19.48 -13.65
C TRP A 68 -7.71 20.82 -13.86
N GLY A 69 -7.73 21.67 -12.81
CA GLY A 69 -7.11 22.99 -12.83
C GLY A 69 -7.81 24.03 -13.70
N GLU A 70 -9.06 23.78 -14.13
CA GLU A 70 -9.84 24.67 -14.98
C GLU A 70 -10.95 25.39 -14.23
N TRP A 71 -11.39 26.52 -14.79
CA TRP A 71 -12.58 27.27 -14.35
C TRP A 71 -13.84 26.41 -14.22
N SER A 72 -13.95 25.34 -15.01
CA SER A 72 -15.10 24.44 -14.99
C SER A 72 -15.40 23.88 -13.60
N LEU A 73 -14.39 23.66 -12.74
CA LEU A 73 -14.60 23.20 -11.36
C LEU A 73 -15.29 24.28 -10.52
N VAL A 74 -14.82 25.54 -10.61
CA VAL A 74 -15.46 26.68 -9.94
C VAL A 74 -16.88 26.89 -10.46
N GLN A 75 -17.09 26.80 -11.78
CA GLN A 75 -18.41 26.92 -12.38
C GLN A 75 -19.36 25.83 -11.88
N ALA A 76 -18.90 24.58 -11.82
CA ALA A 76 -19.67 23.47 -11.27
C ALA A 76 -20.05 23.74 -9.81
N THR A 77 -19.12 24.23 -8.97
CA THR A 77 -19.42 24.61 -7.59
C THR A 77 -20.48 25.70 -7.50
N LEU A 78 -20.35 26.78 -8.29
CA LEU A 78 -21.32 27.90 -8.29
C LEU A 78 -22.72 27.48 -8.74
N ASP A 79 -22.81 26.65 -9.77
CA ASP A 79 -24.09 26.14 -10.28
C ASP A 79 -24.77 25.23 -9.25
N THR A 80 -23.99 24.39 -8.54
CA THR A 80 -24.48 23.52 -7.46
C THR A 80 -24.89 24.32 -6.22
N LEU A 81 -24.12 25.35 -5.85
CA LEU A 81 -24.49 26.28 -4.77
C LEU A 81 -25.80 27.00 -5.08
N THR A 82 -26.00 27.41 -6.33
CA THR A 82 -27.26 28.04 -6.76
C THR A 82 -28.45 27.09 -6.53
N ALA A 83 -28.33 25.82 -6.91
CA ALA A 83 -29.37 24.83 -6.67
C ALA A 83 -29.59 24.59 -5.18
N ALA A 84 -28.52 24.46 -4.40
CA ALA A 84 -28.59 24.24 -2.96
C ALA A 84 -29.29 25.41 -2.22
N LEU A 85 -28.93 26.66 -2.54
CA LEU A 85 -29.55 27.85 -1.93
C LEU A 85 -31.05 27.94 -2.22
N GLN A 86 -31.46 27.57 -3.43
CA GLN A 86 -32.86 27.59 -3.88
C GLN A 86 -33.68 26.47 -3.24
N SER A 87 -33.14 25.25 -3.19
CA SER A 87 -33.84 24.07 -2.68
C SER A 87 -33.86 24.00 -1.16
N PHE A 88 -32.83 24.52 -0.48
CA PHE A 88 -32.62 24.29 0.96
C PHE A 88 -32.57 25.60 1.75
N PRO A 89 -33.72 26.25 1.99
CA PRO A 89 -33.79 27.53 2.72
C PRO A 89 -33.35 27.40 4.18
N ARG A 90 -33.42 26.19 4.77
CA ARG A 90 -33.00 25.92 6.14
C ARG A 90 -31.52 25.56 6.30
N ALA A 91 -30.78 25.40 5.20
CA ALA A 91 -29.35 25.12 5.27
C ALA A 91 -28.59 26.32 5.86
N THR A 92 -27.87 26.09 6.95
CA THR A 92 -27.06 27.09 7.66
C THR A 92 -25.60 27.11 7.20
N HIS A 93 -25.10 25.96 6.77
CA HIS A 93 -23.71 25.73 6.38
C HIS A 93 -23.68 24.99 5.05
N PHE A 94 -22.68 25.28 4.23
CA PHE A 94 -22.45 24.70 2.92
C PHE A 94 -21.06 24.06 2.94
N TYR A 95 -21.01 22.75 2.69
CA TYR A 95 -19.79 21.98 2.82
C TYR A 95 -19.38 21.42 1.46
N LEU A 96 -18.27 21.91 0.88
CA LEU A 96 -17.77 21.42 -0.40
C LEU A 96 -17.02 20.10 -0.22
N MET A 97 -17.38 19.09 -1.00
CA MET A 97 -16.77 17.76 -0.94
C MET A 97 -16.74 17.04 -2.29
N SER A 98 -15.93 15.99 -2.37
CA SER A 98 -15.87 15.08 -3.52
C SER A 98 -16.43 13.70 -3.18
N GLY A 99 -16.68 12.88 -4.20
CA GLY A 99 -17.11 11.48 -4.01
C GLY A 99 -16.08 10.60 -3.28
N ASP A 100 -14.83 11.06 -3.12
CA ASP A 100 -13.82 10.33 -2.34
C ASP A 100 -13.69 10.82 -0.88
N CYS A 101 -14.53 11.77 -0.45
CA CYS A 101 -14.58 12.24 0.93
C CYS A 101 -15.50 11.34 1.76
N MET A 102 -15.13 11.05 3.02
CA MET A 102 -16.01 10.36 3.98
C MET A 102 -15.99 11.07 5.32
N ALA A 103 -17.12 11.05 6.03
CA ALA A 103 -17.20 11.58 7.38
C ALA A 103 -16.36 10.74 8.34
N ILE A 104 -15.66 11.41 9.25
CA ILE A 104 -14.82 10.78 10.30
C ILE A 104 -15.32 11.12 11.71
N LYS A 105 -16.44 11.85 11.79
CA LYS A 105 -17.20 12.17 13.01
C LYS A 105 -18.67 11.81 12.81
N SER A 106 -19.43 11.71 13.89
CA SER A 106 -20.88 11.58 13.84
C SER A 106 -21.53 12.87 13.35
N ALA A 107 -22.74 12.78 12.81
CA ALA A 107 -23.56 13.94 12.44
C ALA A 107 -23.83 14.83 13.66
N GLU A 108 -24.13 14.23 14.81
CA GLU A 108 -24.33 14.93 16.08
C GLU A 108 -23.11 15.80 16.44
N TYR A 109 -21.91 15.23 16.37
CA TYR A 109 -20.67 15.96 16.63
C TYR A 109 -20.47 17.07 15.60
N ALA A 110 -20.72 16.81 14.32
CA ALA A 110 -20.57 17.81 13.26
C ALA A 110 -21.52 19.00 13.46
N HIS A 111 -22.79 18.75 13.81
CA HIS A 111 -23.77 19.80 14.07
C HIS A 111 -23.39 20.62 15.31
N GLN A 112 -23.03 19.95 16.41
CA GLN A 112 -22.58 20.61 17.63
C GLN A 112 -21.34 21.47 17.38
N PHE A 113 -20.34 20.93 16.69
CA PHE A 113 -19.11 21.66 16.34
C PHE A 113 -19.42 22.94 15.55
N LEU A 114 -20.33 22.88 14.56
CA LEU A 114 -20.70 24.05 13.76
C LEU A 114 -21.59 25.04 14.53
N ASP A 115 -22.45 24.58 15.43
CA ASP A 115 -23.24 25.46 16.31
C ASP A 115 -22.35 26.20 17.33
N GLU A 116 -21.29 25.54 17.83
CA GLU A 116 -20.34 26.12 18.79
C GLU A 116 -19.31 27.06 18.15
N ASN A 117 -19.09 26.93 16.83
CA ASN A 117 -18.09 27.70 16.11
C ASN A 117 -18.71 28.47 14.94
N ASP A 118 -19.23 29.67 15.21
CA ASP A 118 -19.78 30.58 14.19
C ASP A 118 -18.66 31.21 13.33
N SER A 119 -18.08 30.44 12.43
CA SER A 119 -16.99 30.87 11.54
C SER A 119 -17.04 30.18 10.17
N ASP A 120 -16.42 30.81 9.19
CA ASP A 120 -16.16 30.23 7.87
C ASP A 120 -14.86 29.43 7.89
N PHE A 121 -14.94 28.13 7.63
CA PHE A 121 -13.79 27.23 7.64
C PHE A 121 -13.24 27.09 6.22
N ILE A 122 -12.24 27.89 5.91
CA ILE A 122 -11.56 27.89 4.62
C ILE A 122 -10.08 28.20 4.82
N GLU A 123 -9.24 27.29 4.33
CA GLU A 123 -7.80 27.54 4.29
C GLU A 123 -7.51 28.59 3.22
N SER A 124 -6.92 29.69 3.63
CA SER A 124 -6.62 30.86 2.81
C SER A 124 -5.41 31.60 3.37
N VAL A 125 -4.33 31.58 2.60
CA VAL A 125 -3.08 32.30 2.86
C VAL A 125 -2.76 33.19 1.67
N ASP A 126 -1.93 34.21 1.90
CA ASP A 126 -1.54 35.14 0.84
C ASP A 126 -0.91 34.39 -0.35
N TYR A 127 -1.36 34.71 -1.57
CA TYR A 127 -0.91 33.99 -2.76
C TYR A 127 0.59 34.15 -3.03
N PHE A 128 1.16 35.33 -2.76
CA PHE A 128 2.53 35.70 -3.09
C PHE A 128 3.50 35.49 -1.94
N ASP A 129 3.07 35.74 -0.71
CA ASP A 129 3.94 35.72 0.46
C ASP A 129 3.96 34.36 1.18
N SER A 130 3.04 33.45 0.85
CA SER A 130 3.01 32.11 1.46
C SER A 130 3.85 31.06 0.72
N ASP A 131 4.21 30.01 1.47
CA ASP A 131 4.87 28.79 0.99
C ASP A 131 3.89 27.73 0.46
N TRP A 132 2.64 28.10 0.14
CA TRP A 132 1.66 27.17 -0.41
C TRP A 132 2.13 26.58 -1.75
N ILE A 133 2.64 27.44 -2.64
CA ILE A 133 3.26 27.02 -3.90
C ILE A 133 4.76 26.89 -3.66
N LYS A 134 5.20 25.68 -3.32
CA LYS A 134 6.63 25.38 -3.06
C LYS A 134 7.47 25.32 -4.34
N THR A 135 6.88 24.85 -5.44
CA THR A 135 7.57 24.65 -6.72
C THR A 135 6.67 24.98 -7.91
N GLY A 136 7.29 25.39 -9.02
CA GLY A 136 6.60 25.67 -10.28
C GLY A 136 6.12 27.11 -10.43
N TRP A 137 5.18 27.32 -11.34
CA TRP A 137 4.60 28.63 -11.66
C TRP A 137 3.84 29.20 -10.46
N LYS A 138 4.03 30.49 -10.19
CA LYS A 138 3.32 31.23 -9.13
C LYS A 138 2.58 32.40 -9.76
N GLU A 139 3.29 33.47 -10.08
CA GLU A 139 2.71 34.64 -10.75
C GLU A 139 2.12 34.26 -12.12
N GLU A 140 2.77 33.36 -12.86
CA GLU A 140 2.35 32.93 -14.19
C GLU A 140 0.97 32.27 -14.22
N ARG A 141 0.50 31.69 -13.11
CA ARG A 141 -0.86 31.14 -13.01
C ARG A 141 -1.92 32.23 -13.10
N LEU A 142 -1.59 33.44 -12.66
CA LEU A 142 -2.48 34.59 -12.57
C LEU A 142 -2.35 35.53 -13.77
N ILE A 143 -1.13 35.89 -14.17
CA ILE A 143 -0.88 36.93 -15.17
C ILE A 143 -1.03 36.45 -16.62
N TYR A 144 -0.89 35.15 -16.86
CA TYR A 144 -1.16 34.55 -18.18
C TYR A 144 -2.54 33.93 -18.22
N ARG A 145 -3.06 33.79 -19.44
CA ARG A 145 -4.38 33.20 -19.68
C ARG A 145 -4.22 31.74 -20.05
N HIS A 146 -4.87 30.86 -19.31
CA HIS A 146 -4.78 29.40 -19.44
C HIS A 146 -6.09 28.84 -20.01
N TRP A 147 -6.16 28.70 -21.33
CA TRP A 147 -7.38 28.28 -22.05
C TRP A 147 -7.42 26.80 -22.40
N PHE A 148 -6.28 26.12 -22.28
CA PHE A 148 -6.13 24.71 -22.60
C PHE A 148 -5.87 23.93 -21.31
N ASN A 149 -6.34 22.69 -21.23
CA ASN A 149 -6.02 21.84 -20.09
C ASN A 149 -4.56 21.38 -20.15
N GLU A 150 -3.84 21.45 -19.03
CA GLU A 150 -2.46 20.96 -18.94
C GLU A 150 -2.38 19.43 -19.14
N ARG A 151 -3.31 18.67 -18.55
CA ARG A 151 -3.31 17.20 -18.57
C ARG A 151 -3.75 16.62 -19.90
N THR A 152 -4.80 17.18 -20.53
CA THR A 152 -5.34 16.63 -21.80
C THR A 152 -4.73 17.27 -23.04
N GLN A 153 -4.28 18.53 -22.97
CA GLN A 153 -3.79 19.31 -24.10
C GLN A 153 -2.41 19.93 -23.85
N ARG A 154 -1.52 19.17 -23.21
CA ARG A 154 -0.19 19.59 -22.76
C ARG A 154 0.60 20.42 -23.77
N LYS A 155 0.69 19.98 -25.03
CA LYS A 155 1.42 20.71 -26.09
C LYS A 155 0.86 22.11 -26.34
N ARG A 156 -0.47 22.25 -26.41
CA ARG A 156 -1.13 23.54 -26.64
C ARG A 156 -1.04 24.45 -25.42
N PHE A 157 -1.13 23.87 -24.22
CA PHE A 157 -0.96 24.59 -22.96
C PHE A 157 0.41 25.29 -22.89
N TYR A 158 1.50 24.53 -23.04
CA TYR A 158 2.84 25.11 -22.99
C TYR A 158 3.15 26.01 -24.20
N ALA A 159 2.66 25.69 -25.40
CA ALA A 159 2.82 26.57 -26.56
C ALA A 159 2.14 27.94 -26.35
N MET A 160 0.94 27.95 -25.76
CA MET A 160 0.22 29.19 -25.44
C MET A 160 0.94 30.01 -24.36
N PHE A 161 1.48 29.35 -23.34
CA PHE A 161 2.31 29.99 -22.33
C PHE A 161 3.54 30.66 -22.96
N GLU A 162 4.32 29.91 -23.76
CA GLU A 162 5.52 30.43 -24.42
C GLU A 162 5.21 31.58 -25.38
N ALA A 163 4.10 31.50 -26.12
CA ALA A 163 3.66 32.59 -26.99
C ALA A 163 3.31 33.86 -26.19
N GLN A 164 2.53 33.74 -25.10
CA GLN A 164 2.21 34.89 -24.25
C GLN A 164 3.47 35.50 -23.61
N LYS A 165 4.42 34.66 -23.18
CA LYS A 165 5.69 35.10 -22.61
C LYS A 165 6.54 35.86 -23.62
N ARG A 166 6.72 35.32 -24.83
CA ARG A 166 7.51 35.97 -25.91
C ARG A 166 6.89 37.27 -26.40
N LEU A 167 5.57 37.37 -26.39
CA LEU A 167 4.83 38.56 -26.84
C LEU A 167 4.52 39.55 -25.69
N GLY A 168 4.92 39.25 -24.45
CA GLY A 168 4.64 40.11 -23.29
C GLY A 168 3.14 40.27 -22.96
N LEU A 169 2.29 39.29 -23.31
CA LEU A 169 0.83 39.35 -23.19
C LEU A 169 0.33 39.02 -21.77
N THR A 170 0.80 39.77 -20.78
CA THR A 170 0.34 39.64 -19.39
C THR A 170 -1.01 40.33 -19.18
N ARG A 171 -1.66 40.07 -18.04
CA ARG A 171 -2.86 40.80 -17.58
C ARG A 171 -2.67 41.25 -16.15
N LYS A 172 -3.31 42.36 -15.80
CA LYS A 172 -3.32 42.86 -14.42
C LYS A 172 -4.31 42.06 -13.57
N ILE A 173 -3.92 41.82 -12.32
CA ILE A 173 -4.81 41.33 -11.26
C ILE A 173 -5.73 42.50 -10.87
N PRO A 174 -7.03 42.26 -10.56
CA PRO A 174 -7.90 43.30 -10.02
C PRO A 174 -7.27 43.95 -8.78
N ALA A 175 -7.02 45.26 -8.83
CA ALA A 175 -6.17 45.95 -7.86
C ALA A 175 -6.76 46.03 -6.44
N ASP A 176 -8.07 45.84 -6.32
CA ASP A 176 -8.80 45.83 -5.04
C ASP A 176 -8.88 44.45 -4.39
N LEU A 177 -8.34 43.41 -5.05
CA LEU A 177 -8.31 42.05 -4.54
C LEU A 177 -6.89 41.64 -4.11
N GLN A 178 -6.76 41.27 -2.85
CA GLN A 178 -5.62 40.50 -2.39
C GLN A 178 -5.88 39.03 -2.70
N VAL A 179 -5.11 38.47 -3.64
CA VAL A 179 -5.30 37.07 -4.05
C VAL A 179 -4.85 36.14 -2.93
N GLN A 180 -5.67 35.13 -2.65
CA GLN A 180 -5.43 34.13 -1.62
C GLN A 180 -5.44 32.73 -2.22
N ILE A 181 -4.73 31.80 -1.60
CA ILE A 181 -4.67 30.39 -2.02
C ILE A 181 -4.83 29.46 -0.82
N GLY A 182 -5.35 28.25 -1.05
CA GLY A 182 -5.44 27.21 -0.03
C GLY A 182 -6.20 25.98 -0.55
N SER A 183 -6.55 25.06 0.36
CA SER A 183 -7.31 23.86 0.01
C SER A 183 -8.64 24.20 -0.70
N GLN A 184 -8.96 23.45 -1.75
CA GLN A 184 -10.26 23.50 -2.44
C GLN A 184 -11.44 23.24 -1.47
N TRP A 185 -11.23 22.48 -0.39
CA TRP A 185 -12.29 22.00 0.49
C TRP A 185 -12.57 22.97 1.64
N TRP A 186 -13.82 23.40 1.79
CA TRP A 186 -14.25 24.38 2.78
C TRP A 186 -15.64 24.05 3.34
N CYS A 187 -15.96 24.65 4.49
CA CYS A 187 -17.31 24.71 5.06
C CYS A 187 -17.64 26.16 5.35
N LEU A 188 -18.59 26.74 4.62
CA LEU A 188 -18.93 28.16 4.70
C LEU A 188 -20.36 28.35 5.18
N ARG A 189 -20.59 29.42 5.93
CA ARG A 189 -21.91 29.78 6.43
C ARG A 189 -22.78 30.31 5.29
N ARG A 190 -24.10 30.18 5.45
CA ARG A 190 -25.07 30.64 4.45
C ARG A 190 -24.85 32.09 4.03
N ARG A 191 -24.67 33.00 5.00
CA ARG A 191 -24.45 34.43 4.74
C ARG A 191 -23.24 34.69 3.84
N THR A 192 -22.18 33.91 4.04
CA THR A 192 -20.93 34.01 3.26
C THR A 192 -21.15 33.51 1.85
N ILE A 193 -21.83 32.39 1.68
CA ILE A 193 -22.21 31.87 0.36
C ILE A 193 -23.11 32.88 -0.38
N GLU A 194 -24.12 33.44 0.27
CA GLU A 194 -25.01 34.44 -0.34
C GLU A 194 -24.23 35.69 -0.76
N ALA A 195 -23.31 36.18 0.08
CA ALA A 195 -22.42 37.30 -0.26
C ALA A 195 -21.51 36.98 -1.46
N VAL A 196 -20.91 35.79 -1.49
CA VAL A 196 -20.10 35.31 -2.62
C VAL A 196 -20.93 35.27 -3.90
N MET A 197 -22.13 34.68 -3.86
CA MET A 197 -23.03 34.61 -5.01
C MET A 197 -23.42 36.01 -5.51
N ALA A 198 -23.80 36.92 -4.61
CA ALA A 198 -24.09 38.32 -4.95
C ALA A 198 -22.88 39.02 -5.59
N PHE A 199 -21.67 38.78 -5.06
CA PHE A 199 -20.44 39.31 -5.62
C PHE A 199 -20.19 38.80 -7.05
N THR A 200 -20.41 37.51 -7.32
CA THR A 200 -20.22 36.94 -8.68
C THR A 200 -21.14 37.57 -9.73
N HIS A 201 -22.33 38.04 -9.32
CA HIS A 201 -23.25 38.78 -10.18
C HIS A 201 -22.77 40.22 -10.41
N LYS A 202 -22.30 40.90 -9.35
CA LYS A 202 -21.86 42.29 -9.40
C LYS A 202 -20.52 42.48 -10.12
N ARG A 203 -19.52 41.62 -9.86
CA ARG A 203 -18.12 41.78 -10.30
C ARG A 203 -17.75 40.85 -11.46
N ARG A 204 -18.29 41.18 -12.65
CA ARG A 204 -18.07 40.42 -13.89
C ARG A 204 -16.61 40.45 -14.37
N ASP A 205 -15.87 41.49 -14.01
CA ASP A 205 -14.42 41.61 -14.22
C ASP A 205 -13.64 40.53 -13.48
N VAL A 206 -13.96 40.27 -12.21
CA VAL A 206 -13.33 39.23 -11.39
C VAL A 206 -13.65 37.84 -11.93
N MET A 207 -14.91 37.62 -12.34
CA MET A 207 -15.31 36.37 -13.00
C MET A 207 -14.53 36.14 -14.30
N ARG A 208 -14.30 37.18 -15.11
CA ARG A 208 -13.49 37.09 -16.32
C ARG A 208 -12.02 36.80 -16.02
N PHE A 209 -11.50 37.35 -14.92
CA PHE A 209 -10.14 37.07 -14.45
C PHE A 209 -9.99 35.58 -14.10
N PHE A 210 -10.79 35.04 -13.18
CA PHE A 210 -10.63 33.65 -12.75
C PHE A 210 -10.97 32.61 -13.83
N ARG A 211 -11.79 32.96 -14.83
CA ARG A 211 -12.13 32.08 -15.96
C ARG A 211 -10.95 31.57 -16.77
N SER A 212 -9.84 32.31 -16.78
CA SER A 212 -8.61 31.89 -17.47
C SER A 212 -7.40 31.85 -16.54
N THR A 213 -7.64 31.77 -15.22
CA THR A 213 -6.61 31.49 -14.22
C THR A 213 -6.39 29.98 -14.15
N TRP A 214 -5.15 29.54 -13.93
CA TRP A 214 -4.87 28.11 -13.74
C TRP A 214 -5.04 27.71 -12.27
N ILE A 215 -5.72 26.57 -12.04
CA ILE A 215 -6.10 26.04 -10.73
C ILE A 215 -6.91 27.08 -9.91
N PRO A 216 -7.99 27.66 -10.48
CA PRO A 216 -8.78 28.67 -9.78
C PRO A 216 -9.63 28.06 -8.64
N ASP A 217 -9.79 26.74 -8.58
CA ASP A 217 -10.50 26.01 -7.53
C ASP A 217 -9.82 26.08 -6.16
N GLU A 218 -8.51 26.39 -6.11
CA GLU A 218 -7.74 26.63 -4.88
C GLU A 218 -7.54 28.13 -4.57
N THR A 219 -8.04 29.04 -5.42
CA THR A 219 -7.78 30.49 -5.29
C THR A 219 -9.07 31.33 -5.25
N PHE A 220 -10.10 30.93 -5.98
CA PHE A 220 -11.32 31.73 -6.18
C PHE A 220 -12.08 31.96 -4.87
N PHE A 221 -12.52 30.88 -4.21
CA PHE A 221 -13.30 31.02 -2.96
C PHE A 221 -12.45 31.61 -1.83
N GLN A 222 -11.16 31.27 -1.77
CA GLN A 222 -10.20 31.77 -0.80
C GLN A 222 -10.08 33.29 -0.91
N THR A 223 -9.90 33.80 -2.14
CA THR A 223 -9.81 35.24 -2.41
C THR A 223 -11.11 35.95 -2.07
N LEU A 224 -12.25 35.39 -2.50
CA LEU A 224 -13.56 36.03 -2.33
C LEU A 224 -14.00 36.05 -0.86
N VAL A 225 -13.82 34.96 -0.12
CA VAL A 225 -14.19 34.90 1.30
C VAL A 225 -13.34 35.88 2.10
N ARG A 226 -12.01 35.91 1.91
CA ARG A 226 -11.12 36.89 2.57
C ARG A 226 -11.42 38.34 2.20
N HIS A 227 -11.95 38.59 1.00
CA HIS A 227 -12.36 39.93 0.57
C HIS A 227 -13.71 40.37 1.15
N LEU A 228 -14.63 39.44 1.40
CA LEU A 228 -16.02 39.72 1.78
C LEU A 228 -16.33 39.54 3.27
N VAL A 229 -15.53 38.74 3.98
CA VAL A 229 -15.79 38.35 5.37
C VAL A 229 -14.67 38.89 6.27
N PRO A 230 -15.00 39.47 7.44
CA PRO A 230 -14.01 39.88 8.42
C PRO A 230 -13.11 38.73 8.86
N GLU A 231 -11.81 38.99 9.04
CA GLU A 231 -10.83 37.96 9.42
C GLU A 231 -11.18 37.23 10.72
N ALA A 232 -11.76 37.93 11.69
CA ALA A 232 -12.18 37.35 12.97
C ALA A 232 -13.27 36.27 12.83
N GLU A 233 -13.96 36.22 11.70
CA GLU A 233 -14.99 35.21 11.41
C GLU A 233 -14.50 34.11 10.47
N ILE A 234 -13.20 34.08 10.13
CA ILE A 234 -12.59 33.09 9.26
C ILE A 234 -11.68 32.18 10.10
N SER A 235 -12.01 30.89 10.10
CA SER A 235 -11.10 29.86 10.60
C SER A 235 -10.21 29.40 9.45
N ASN A 236 -8.91 29.73 9.52
CA ASN A 236 -7.93 29.44 8.46
C ASN A 236 -7.54 27.95 8.40
N ARG A 237 -8.50 27.08 8.13
CA ARG A 237 -8.32 25.63 8.00
C ARG A 237 -9.49 25.00 7.25
N SER A 238 -9.25 23.85 6.63
CA SER A 238 -10.33 22.99 6.14
C SER A 238 -10.88 22.10 7.26
N LEU A 239 -12.17 21.75 7.17
CA LEU A 239 -12.77 20.67 7.97
C LEU A 239 -12.63 19.29 7.31
N THR A 240 -11.98 19.21 6.15
CA THR A 240 -11.62 17.95 5.48
C THR A 240 -10.13 17.67 5.71
N PHE A 241 -9.83 16.57 6.40
CA PHE A 241 -8.47 16.10 6.62
C PHE A 241 -7.87 15.57 5.33
N LEU A 242 -6.71 16.13 4.96
CA LEU A 242 -5.95 15.76 3.77
C LEU A 242 -4.49 15.57 4.17
N LEU A 243 -3.88 14.55 3.60
CA LEU A 243 -2.43 14.36 3.64
C LEU A 243 -1.90 14.39 2.22
N PHE A 244 -0.74 15.00 2.05
CA PHE A 244 0.01 14.99 0.80
C PHE A 244 1.34 14.32 1.06
N SER A 245 1.78 13.51 0.09
CA SER A 245 3.15 13.04 0.07
C SER A 245 4.10 14.21 -0.18
N ASP A 246 5.40 13.99 0.03
CA ASP A 246 6.42 15.00 -0.24
C ASP A 246 6.49 15.43 -1.72
N TYR A 247 5.95 14.60 -2.61
CA TYR A 247 5.83 14.89 -4.04
C TYR A 247 4.55 15.67 -4.40
N GLY A 248 3.79 16.13 -3.40
CA GLY A 248 2.54 16.87 -3.59
C GLY A 248 1.37 16.01 -4.07
N MET A 249 1.45 14.68 -3.94
CA MET A 249 0.37 13.77 -4.32
C MET A 249 -0.52 13.48 -3.10
N PRO A 250 -1.86 13.53 -3.23
CA PRO A 250 -2.75 13.22 -2.11
C PRO A 250 -2.59 11.77 -1.67
N VAL A 251 -2.51 11.55 -0.36
CA VAL A 251 -2.44 10.22 0.27
C VAL A 251 -3.82 9.58 0.24
N THR A 252 -3.85 8.26 0.03
CA THR A 252 -5.08 7.46 0.06
C THR A 252 -5.15 6.65 1.36
N PHE A 253 -6.30 6.70 2.04
CA PHE A 253 -6.54 5.97 3.28
C PHE A 253 -7.20 4.60 3.04
N TYR A 254 -6.75 3.57 3.77
CA TYR A 254 -7.19 2.17 3.69
C TYR A 254 -7.76 1.66 5.01
N ASN A 255 -8.15 0.39 5.07
CA ASN A 255 -8.88 -0.23 6.20
C ASN A 255 -8.21 -0.05 7.57
N ASP A 256 -6.88 0.01 7.61
CA ASP A 256 -6.05 0.16 8.81
C ASP A 256 -6.01 1.59 9.37
N HIS A 257 -6.53 2.59 8.65
CA HIS A 257 -6.47 4.00 9.07
C HIS A 257 -7.67 4.48 9.89
N TYR A 258 -8.59 3.61 10.32
CA TYR A 258 -9.81 4.04 11.03
C TYR A 258 -9.49 4.87 12.30
N ASP A 259 -8.65 4.35 13.19
CA ASP A 259 -8.36 5.02 14.48
C ASP A 259 -7.58 6.32 14.28
N LEU A 260 -6.65 6.33 13.31
CA LEU A 260 -5.95 7.55 12.89
C LEU A 260 -6.95 8.64 12.49
N LEU A 261 -7.91 8.30 11.64
CA LEU A 261 -8.90 9.25 11.13
C LEU A 261 -9.81 9.78 12.26
N LEU A 262 -10.24 8.91 13.18
CA LEU A 262 -11.07 9.33 14.32
C LEU A 262 -10.31 10.23 15.30
N GLY A 263 -8.99 10.13 15.38
CA GLY A 263 -8.16 11.00 16.21
C GLY A 263 -7.96 12.42 15.66
N GLN A 264 -8.31 12.70 14.41
CA GLN A 264 -8.10 14.01 13.79
C GLN A 264 -9.18 15.02 14.20
N ASN A 265 -8.80 16.29 14.31
CA ASN A 265 -9.72 17.38 14.63
C ASN A 265 -10.50 17.88 13.39
N HIS A 266 -10.95 16.97 12.52
CA HIS A 266 -11.63 17.29 11.25
C HIS A 266 -12.97 16.55 11.18
N LEU A 267 -13.90 17.01 10.34
CA LEU A 267 -15.22 16.37 10.17
C LEU A 267 -15.21 15.27 9.10
N PHE A 268 -14.44 15.49 8.03
CA PHE A 268 -14.29 14.55 6.91
C PHE A 268 -12.81 14.25 6.65
N ALA A 269 -12.54 13.20 5.88
CA ALA A 269 -11.21 12.89 5.37
C ALA A 269 -11.23 12.58 3.87
N ARG A 270 -10.11 12.88 3.20
CA ARG A 270 -9.88 12.62 1.78
C ARG A 270 -8.39 12.29 1.54
N LYS A 271 -8.04 11.27 0.75
CA LYS A 271 -8.89 10.45 -0.13
C LYS A 271 -9.12 9.06 0.48
N ILE A 272 -10.35 8.57 0.55
CA ILE A 272 -10.60 7.17 0.94
C ILE A 272 -10.47 6.25 -0.28
N SER A 273 -9.75 5.12 -0.15
CA SER A 273 -9.60 4.15 -1.24
C SER A 273 -10.96 3.54 -1.62
N PRO A 274 -11.25 3.36 -2.92
CA PRO A 274 -12.42 2.61 -3.37
C PRO A 274 -12.55 1.23 -2.73
N GLU A 275 -11.41 0.55 -2.56
CA GLU A 275 -11.23 -0.81 -2.05
C GLU A 275 -11.26 -0.91 -0.51
N ALA A 276 -11.27 0.21 0.21
CA ALA A 276 -11.33 0.27 1.68
C ALA A 276 -12.75 -0.02 2.21
N LEU A 277 -13.29 -1.20 1.89
CA LEU A 277 -14.67 -1.59 2.17
C LEU A 277 -15.00 -1.57 3.67
N ASP A 278 -14.11 -2.08 4.52
CA ASP A 278 -14.33 -2.11 5.96
C ASP A 278 -14.29 -0.71 6.57
N LEU A 279 -13.32 0.11 6.17
CA LEU A 279 -13.24 1.51 6.60
C LEU A 279 -14.52 2.26 6.22
N LYS A 280 -14.97 2.15 4.96
CA LYS A 280 -16.18 2.82 4.46
C LYS A 280 -17.43 2.38 5.20
N ARG A 281 -17.53 1.09 5.55
CA ARG A 281 -18.63 0.55 6.34
C ARG A 281 -18.62 1.13 7.76
N ARG A 282 -17.47 1.07 8.45
CA ARG A 282 -17.33 1.57 9.83
C ARG A 282 -17.61 3.07 9.93
N LEU A 283 -17.07 3.89 9.01
CA LEU A 283 -17.33 5.33 8.95
C LEU A 283 -18.79 5.65 8.62
N GLY A 284 -19.43 4.84 7.77
CA GLY A 284 -20.86 4.97 7.49
C GLY A 284 -21.73 4.75 8.73
N LEU A 285 -21.43 3.71 9.53
CA LEU A 285 -22.11 3.45 10.80
C LEU A 285 -21.84 4.55 11.84
N LEU A 286 -20.60 5.05 11.89
CA LEU A 286 -20.20 6.14 12.78
C LEU A 286 -21.00 7.43 12.54
N TYR A 287 -21.24 7.79 11.28
CA TYR A 287 -21.91 9.04 10.96
C TYR A 287 -23.32 9.12 11.57
N ALA A 288 -24.06 8.01 11.57
CA ALA A 288 -25.40 7.91 12.13
C ALA A 288 -25.44 7.65 13.65
N ALA A 289 -24.29 7.41 14.29
CA ALA A 289 -24.22 7.11 15.72
C ALA A 289 -24.42 8.36 16.58
N GLN A 290 -25.04 8.19 17.76
CA GLN A 290 -25.24 9.23 18.77
C GLN A 290 -24.47 8.90 20.05
N GLY A 291 -24.13 9.93 20.83
CA GLY A 291 -23.42 9.79 22.11
C GLY A 291 -21.96 9.35 21.97
N VAL A 292 -21.38 9.45 20.77
CA VAL A 292 -19.99 9.05 20.53
C VAL A 292 -19.04 10.10 21.07
N LYS A 293 -18.13 9.69 21.96
CA LYS A 293 -17.05 10.54 22.46
C LYS A 293 -15.80 10.34 21.60
N PHE A 294 -15.28 11.43 21.04
CA PHE A 294 -14.04 11.42 20.26
C PHE A 294 -12.87 11.90 21.11
N GLN A 295 -11.78 11.12 21.12
CA GLN A 295 -10.49 11.57 21.65
C GLN A 295 -9.70 12.19 20.51
N ILE A 296 -9.56 13.52 20.54
CA ILE A 296 -8.89 14.28 19.48
C ILE A 296 -7.42 14.46 19.86
N SER A 297 -6.51 13.84 19.11
CA SER A 297 -5.06 14.07 19.24
C SER A 297 -4.54 15.04 18.17
N ASP A 298 -5.15 15.04 16.98
CA ASP A 298 -4.74 15.83 15.80
C ASP A 298 -3.27 15.59 15.36
N GLU A 299 -2.72 14.43 15.71
CA GLU A 299 -1.32 14.06 15.46
C GLU A 299 -1.07 13.48 14.06
N GLY A 300 -2.11 13.36 13.21
CA GLY A 300 -2.03 12.56 11.99
C GLY A 300 -0.98 13.04 10.98
N ARG A 301 -0.80 14.37 10.86
CA ARG A 301 0.25 14.96 10.01
C ARG A 301 1.65 14.65 10.55
N ASN A 302 1.87 14.89 11.85
CA ASN A 302 3.16 14.66 12.51
C ASN A 302 3.57 13.18 12.46
N LEU A 303 2.61 12.27 12.70
CA LEU A 303 2.85 10.83 12.61
C LEU A 303 3.18 10.42 11.18
N PHE A 304 2.45 10.93 10.19
CA PHE A 304 2.73 10.65 8.78
C PHE A 304 4.13 11.12 8.37
N ASP A 305 4.51 12.35 8.73
CA ASP A 305 5.82 12.92 8.42
C ASP A 305 6.94 12.11 9.10
N PHE A 306 6.74 11.73 10.37
CA PHE A 306 7.67 10.87 11.09
C PHE A 306 7.84 9.51 10.42
N LEU A 307 6.74 8.81 10.12
CA LEU A 307 6.76 7.50 9.48
C LEU A 307 7.39 7.56 8.08
N THR A 308 7.08 8.60 7.31
CA THR A 308 7.67 8.83 5.98
C THR A 308 9.18 9.09 6.08
N ALA A 309 9.61 9.98 6.98
CA ALA A 309 11.03 10.28 7.20
C ALA A 309 11.82 9.02 7.61
N ARG A 310 11.23 8.23 8.50
CA ARG A 310 11.82 6.98 9.01
C ARG A 310 11.86 5.90 7.94
N GLY A 311 10.83 5.81 7.12
CA GLY A 311 10.77 4.91 5.98
C GLY A 311 11.78 5.20 4.87
N ARG A 312 12.25 6.45 4.73
CA ARG A 312 13.33 6.85 3.79
C ARG A 312 14.70 6.34 4.20
N ILE A 313 14.99 6.34 5.50
CA ILE A 313 16.26 5.85 6.07
C ILE A 313 16.22 4.33 6.35
N GLY A 314 15.26 3.61 5.76
CA GLY A 314 15.09 2.16 5.94
C GLY A 314 14.56 1.73 7.31
N ARG A 315 14.19 2.66 8.20
CA ARG A 315 13.67 2.37 9.54
C ARG A 315 12.15 2.46 9.54
N ARG A 316 11.46 1.46 8.98
CA ARG A 316 9.99 1.42 8.96
C ARG A 316 9.44 0.79 10.24
N PHE A 317 8.35 1.35 10.76
CA PHE A 317 7.70 0.87 11.98
C PHE A 317 6.67 -0.24 11.72
N ALA A 318 6.27 -0.43 10.46
CA ALA A 318 5.50 -1.57 10.00
C ALA A 318 6.35 -2.39 9.01
N PRO A 319 6.46 -3.71 9.16
CA PRO A 319 7.07 -4.56 8.14
C PRO A 319 6.23 -4.44 6.85
N ARG A 320 6.89 -4.51 5.69
CA ARG A 320 6.18 -4.66 4.41
C ARG A 320 5.29 -5.90 4.48
N PHE A 321 4.14 -5.88 3.79
CA PHE A 321 3.25 -7.05 3.77
C PHE A 321 3.98 -8.33 3.30
N TRP A 322 4.96 -8.21 2.38
CA TRP A 322 5.84 -9.31 1.97
C TRP A 322 7.02 -9.56 2.91
N GLU A 323 7.38 -8.63 3.81
CA GLU A 323 8.33 -8.90 4.90
C GLU A 323 7.70 -9.75 6.00
N THR A 324 6.38 -9.69 6.17
CA THR A 324 5.64 -10.69 6.96
C THR A 324 5.70 -12.08 6.33
N GLU A 325 6.01 -12.16 5.02
CA GLU A 325 6.18 -13.40 4.26
C GLU A 325 7.64 -13.84 4.06
N ALA A 326 8.61 -13.01 4.43
CA ALA A 326 10.03 -13.22 4.17
C ALA A 326 10.80 -13.87 5.33
N SER A 327 10.14 -14.27 6.42
CA SER A 327 10.78 -15.02 7.52
C SER A 327 9.97 -16.25 7.90
N LEU A 328 10.67 -17.34 8.23
CA LEU A 328 10.07 -18.55 8.78
C LEU A 328 9.47 -18.30 10.17
N GLY A 329 10.02 -17.32 10.91
CA GLY A 329 9.54 -16.89 12.22
C GLY A 329 10.32 -17.50 13.38
N ARG A 330 10.39 -16.79 14.51
CA ARG A 330 11.19 -17.16 15.70
C ARG A 330 10.71 -18.43 16.42
N GLU A 331 9.49 -18.88 16.15
CA GLU A 331 8.89 -20.05 16.80
C GLU A 331 9.11 -21.36 16.02
N ARG A 332 9.85 -21.31 14.90
CA ARG A 332 10.09 -22.46 14.02
C ARG A 332 11.56 -22.88 14.02
N GLU A 333 11.77 -24.18 13.88
CA GLU A 333 13.08 -24.82 13.79
C GLU A 333 13.21 -25.54 12.44
N LEU A 334 14.27 -25.23 11.70
CA LEU A 334 14.58 -25.83 10.40
C LEU A 334 15.80 -26.74 10.54
N LEU A 335 15.61 -28.02 10.22
CA LEU A 335 16.64 -29.06 10.25
C LEU A 335 17.09 -29.34 8.82
N ILE A 336 18.35 -29.09 8.49
CA ILE A 336 18.88 -29.26 7.14
C ILE A 336 19.88 -30.42 7.10
N ILE A 337 19.62 -31.43 6.27
CA ILE A 337 20.56 -32.52 5.99
C ILE A 337 21.32 -32.17 4.70
N LEU A 338 22.63 -32.01 4.81
CA LEU A 338 23.54 -31.66 3.72
C LEU A 338 24.22 -32.93 3.20
N ALA A 339 24.02 -33.28 1.93
CA ALA A 339 24.63 -34.49 1.37
C ALA A 339 24.81 -34.42 -0.15
N LYS A 340 25.97 -34.88 -0.63
CA LYS A 340 26.21 -35.12 -2.07
C LYS A 340 25.64 -36.47 -2.53
N LYS A 341 25.74 -37.51 -1.68
CA LYS A 341 25.11 -38.81 -1.92
C LYS A 341 23.63 -38.76 -1.55
N TRP A 342 22.78 -38.31 -2.48
CA TRP A 342 21.34 -38.11 -2.21
C TRP A 342 20.63 -39.36 -1.72
N HIS A 343 21.03 -40.55 -2.19
CA HIS A 343 20.46 -41.82 -1.75
C HIS A 343 20.78 -42.12 -0.27
N VAL A 344 21.97 -41.77 0.24
CA VAL A 344 22.34 -41.90 1.66
C VAL A 344 21.44 -41.00 2.51
N ALA A 345 21.28 -39.73 2.11
CA ALA A 345 20.40 -38.79 2.83
C ALA A 345 18.93 -39.22 2.81
N LYS A 346 18.41 -39.72 1.67
CA LYS A 346 17.04 -40.26 1.59
C LYS A 346 16.84 -41.47 2.51
N ARG A 347 17.84 -42.36 2.63
CA ARG A 347 17.80 -43.48 3.60
C ARG A 347 17.83 -42.98 5.05
N LEU A 348 18.69 -42.01 5.35
CA LEU A 348 18.76 -41.37 6.66
C LEU A 348 17.41 -40.74 7.04
N VAL A 349 16.79 -39.96 6.15
CA VAL A 349 15.46 -39.39 6.34
C VAL A 349 14.41 -40.48 6.55
N GLY A 350 14.46 -41.56 5.77
CA GLY A 350 13.58 -42.71 5.93
C GLY A 350 13.66 -43.31 7.33
N ARG A 351 14.88 -43.41 7.89
CA ARG A 351 15.08 -43.93 9.25
C ARG A 351 14.67 -42.95 10.33
N ILE A 352 14.95 -41.65 10.15
CA ILE A 352 14.48 -40.60 11.05
C ILE A 352 12.95 -40.61 11.16
N ARG A 353 12.23 -40.80 10.04
CA ARG A 353 10.76 -40.91 10.04
C ARG A 353 10.21 -42.14 10.76
N GLN A 354 11.00 -43.21 10.90
CA GLN A 354 10.59 -44.41 11.63
C GLN A 354 10.78 -44.26 13.15
N GLU A 355 11.79 -43.49 13.57
CA GLU A 355 12.15 -43.33 14.99
C GLU A 355 11.62 -42.01 15.61
N THR A 356 11.14 -41.08 14.76
CA THR A 356 10.63 -39.76 15.14
C THR A 356 9.41 -39.36 14.32
N ASP A 357 8.54 -38.53 14.89
CA ASP A 357 7.38 -37.95 14.20
C ASP A 357 7.73 -36.67 13.41
N LEU A 358 9.02 -36.44 13.12
CA LEU A 358 9.45 -35.21 12.45
C LEU A 358 9.06 -35.25 10.97
N PRO A 359 8.30 -34.25 10.48
CA PRO A 359 8.05 -34.15 9.05
C PRO A 359 9.36 -33.85 8.35
N ALA A 360 9.58 -34.55 7.24
CA ALA A 360 10.77 -34.40 6.43
C ALA A 360 10.39 -34.29 4.97
N VAL A 361 11.09 -33.45 4.24
CA VAL A 361 11.02 -33.36 2.78
C VAL A 361 12.44 -33.62 2.27
N ASN A 362 12.58 -34.36 1.17
CA ASN A 362 13.91 -34.68 0.65
C ASN A 362 14.50 -33.45 -0.07
N PHE A 363 15.11 -33.63 -1.22
CA PHE A 363 15.85 -32.65 -1.99
C PHE A 363 14.92 -31.59 -2.64
N LEU A 364 14.17 -30.86 -1.81
CA LEU A 364 13.08 -29.94 -2.20
C LEU A 364 13.48 -28.93 -3.29
N PHE A 365 14.67 -28.36 -3.15
CA PHE A 365 15.22 -27.34 -4.03
C PHE A 365 16.16 -27.91 -5.12
N ASN A 366 16.31 -29.23 -5.16
CA ASN A 366 17.31 -29.91 -5.97
C ASN A 366 16.68 -30.96 -6.93
N GLU A 367 15.55 -31.57 -6.54
CA GLU A 367 14.88 -32.65 -7.28
C GLU A 367 13.43 -32.25 -7.59
N GLU A 368 13.12 -32.10 -8.87
CA GLU A 368 11.80 -31.64 -9.33
C GLU A 368 10.68 -32.62 -8.95
N ASP A 369 10.94 -33.93 -9.03
CA ASP A 369 10.00 -35.00 -8.68
C ASP A 369 9.84 -35.25 -7.17
N THR A 370 10.37 -34.36 -6.32
CA THR A 370 10.17 -34.46 -4.85
C THR A 370 8.66 -34.48 -4.55
N PRO A 371 8.14 -35.50 -3.83
CA PRO A 371 6.73 -35.55 -3.45
C PRO A 371 6.37 -34.40 -2.51
N LEU A 372 5.42 -33.56 -2.92
CA LEU A 372 4.97 -32.39 -2.17
C LEU A 372 3.44 -32.32 -2.14
N PRO A 373 2.85 -31.79 -1.06
CA PRO A 373 1.42 -31.51 -1.02
C PRO A 373 1.04 -30.42 -2.04
N ASP A 374 -0.26 -30.28 -2.31
CA ASP A 374 -0.71 -29.16 -3.14
C ASP A 374 -0.60 -27.83 -2.37
N LEU A 375 0.31 -26.98 -2.82
CA LEU A 375 0.66 -25.69 -2.20
C LEU A 375 0.37 -24.52 -3.15
N GLY A 376 -0.73 -24.60 -3.90
CA GLY A 376 -1.20 -23.48 -4.73
C GLY A 376 -0.31 -23.20 -5.94
N GLY A 377 0.40 -24.22 -6.44
CA GLY A 377 1.20 -24.15 -7.66
C GLY A 377 2.64 -23.67 -7.46
N ILE A 378 3.04 -23.23 -6.26
CA ILE A 378 4.44 -22.84 -5.96
C ILE A 378 5.38 -24.04 -5.97
N GLN A 379 4.87 -25.22 -5.63
CA GLN A 379 5.60 -26.48 -5.60
C GLN A 379 5.90 -27.07 -7.00
N THR A 380 5.42 -26.47 -8.08
CA THR A 380 5.39 -27.09 -9.41
C THR A 380 6.72 -27.16 -10.16
N SER A 381 7.65 -26.23 -9.93
CA SER A 381 8.97 -26.24 -10.58
C SER A 381 10.08 -25.81 -9.65
N LEU A 382 11.31 -26.27 -9.90
CA LEU A 382 12.47 -25.90 -9.08
C LEU A 382 12.71 -24.39 -9.06
N GLU A 383 12.51 -23.70 -10.19
CA GLU A 383 12.66 -22.23 -10.26
C GLU A 383 11.68 -21.52 -9.31
N LYS A 384 10.40 -21.92 -9.33
CA LYS A 384 9.38 -21.35 -8.43
C LYS A 384 9.67 -21.67 -6.98
N ARG A 385 10.09 -22.91 -6.68
CA ARG A 385 10.48 -23.32 -5.34
C ARG A 385 11.61 -22.46 -4.80
N THR A 386 12.69 -22.27 -5.56
CA THR A 386 13.84 -21.48 -5.15
C THR A 386 13.52 -19.98 -5.04
N ARG A 387 12.72 -19.45 -5.97
CA ARG A 387 12.28 -18.05 -5.97
C ARG A 387 11.39 -17.72 -4.77
N HIS A 388 10.51 -18.64 -4.38
CA HIS A 388 9.53 -18.46 -3.30
C HIS A 388 9.83 -19.33 -2.07
N ARG A 389 11.11 -19.70 -1.88
CA ARG A 389 11.58 -20.67 -0.87
C ARG A 389 11.04 -20.46 0.54
N ARG A 390 10.98 -19.22 1.03
CA ARG A 390 10.50 -18.94 2.39
C ARG A 390 8.98 -19.09 2.52
N ALA A 391 8.21 -18.66 1.53
CA ALA A 391 6.78 -18.88 1.46
C ALA A 391 6.44 -20.37 1.36
N LEU A 392 7.16 -21.09 0.48
CA LEU A 392 7.02 -22.55 0.32
C LEU A 392 7.28 -23.29 1.64
N MET A 393 8.37 -22.95 2.33
CA MET A 393 8.71 -23.54 3.63
C MET A 393 7.64 -23.24 4.68
N ARG A 394 7.09 -22.02 4.72
CA ARG A 394 6.00 -21.70 5.64
C ARG A 394 4.75 -22.54 5.39
N MET A 395 4.36 -22.68 4.12
CA MET A 395 3.21 -23.51 3.75
C MET A 395 3.43 -24.98 4.10
N LEU A 396 4.67 -25.49 4.00
CA LEU A 396 5.01 -26.84 4.46
C LEU A 396 4.87 -26.98 5.98
N TYR A 397 5.36 -26.01 6.77
CA TYR A 397 5.14 -26.01 8.22
C TYR A 397 3.64 -26.03 8.57
N ASP A 398 2.84 -25.20 7.90
CA ASP A 398 1.41 -25.10 8.13
C ASP A 398 0.68 -26.38 7.71
N TYR A 399 1.06 -26.99 6.58
CA TYR A 399 0.51 -28.26 6.10
C TYR A 399 0.80 -29.42 7.05
N TYR A 400 2.05 -29.55 7.52
CA TYR A 400 2.43 -30.62 8.46
C TYR A 400 1.99 -30.33 9.91
N GLY A 401 1.48 -29.12 10.21
CA GLY A 401 1.07 -28.73 11.56
C GLY A 401 2.21 -28.79 12.58
N SER A 402 3.47 -28.67 12.13
CA SER A 402 4.66 -28.82 12.96
C SER A 402 5.43 -27.51 13.05
N ARG A 403 6.17 -27.32 14.14
CA ARG A 403 7.16 -26.23 14.30
C ARG A 403 8.56 -26.63 13.85
N ARG A 404 8.79 -27.93 13.63
CA ARG A 404 10.09 -28.52 13.23
C ARG A 404 9.93 -29.21 11.88
N LEU A 405 10.83 -28.95 10.93
CA LEU A 405 10.77 -29.53 9.58
C LEU A 405 12.18 -29.89 9.12
N ILE A 406 12.34 -31.10 8.59
CA ILE A 406 13.59 -31.57 7.98
C ILE A 406 13.55 -31.33 6.47
N VAL A 407 14.62 -30.78 5.90
CA VAL A 407 14.84 -30.71 4.45
C VAL A 407 16.21 -31.25 4.06
N CYS A 408 16.34 -31.83 2.86
CA CYS A 408 17.65 -32.18 2.31
C CYS A 408 18.11 -31.13 1.30
N ILE A 409 19.39 -30.75 1.36
CA ILE A 409 20.01 -29.79 0.44
C ILE A 409 21.34 -30.36 -0.07
N ASP A 410 21.61 -30.21 -1.37
CA ASP A 410 22.92 -30.57 -1.93
C ASP A 410 24.02 -29.61 -1.46
N THR A 411 25.23 -30.12 -1.25
CA THR A 411 26.39 -29.33 -0.79
C THR A 411 26.79 -28.20 -1.75
N SER A 412 26.39 -28.26 -3.02
CA SER A 412 26.61 -27.18 -3.98
C SER A 412 25.81 -25.89 -3.69
N ASN A 413 24.74 -25.96 -2.89
CA ASN A 413 23.80 -24.86 -2.68
C ASN A 413 24.16 -23.95 -1.49
N LEU A 414 25.41 -23.48 -1.39
CA LEU A 414 25.86 -22.64 -0.27
C LEU A 414 25.03 -21.35 -0.09
N ASP A 415 24.62 -20.72 -1.18
CA ASP A 415 23.82 -19.48 -1.12
C ASP A 415 22.45 -19.70 -0.47
N LEU A 416 21.85 -20.87 -0.70
CA LEU A 416 20.58 -21.24 -0.07
C LEU A 416 20.75 -21.50 1.44
N LEU A 417 21.88 -22.09 1.84
CA LEU A 417 22.21 -22.30 3.25
C LEU A 417 22.42 -20.98 3.97
N ARG A 418 23.14 -20.03 3.35
CA ARG A 418 23.31 -18.67 3.88
C ARG A 418 21.98 -17.93 3.99
N ASP A 419 21.08 -18.08 3.02
CA ASP A 419 19.75 -17.50 3.09
C ASP A 419 18.96 -18.03 4.29
N PHE A 420 18.89 -19.34 4.49
CA PHE A 420 18.17 -19.92 5.64
C PHE A 420 18.84 -19.58 6.97
N ALA A 421 20.16 -19.62 7.05
CA ALA A 421 20.90 -19.26 8.27
C ALA A 421 20.72 -17.78 8.66
N SER A 422 20.42 -16.90 7.70
CA SER A 422 20.10 -15.49 7.96
C SER A 422 18.66 -15.23 8.44
N ASP A 423 17.80 -16.26 8.48
CA ASP A 423 16.43 -16.14 9.01
C ASP A 423 16.44 -15.96 10.55
N ARG A 424 15.27 -15.67 11.11
CA ARG A 424 15.02 -15.58 12.55
C ARG A 424 14.61 -16.92 13.16
N ALA A 425 14.36 -17.94 12.34
CA ALA A 425 14.14 -19.32 12.79
C ALA A 425 15.45 -19.96 13.28
N GLU A 426 15.34 -20.90 14.20
CA GLU A 426 16.49 -21.71 14.61
C GLU A 426 16.83 -22.68 13.48
N VAL A 427 18.05 -22.63 12.95
CA VAL A 427 18.52 -23.55 11.91
C VAL A 427 19.56 -24.49 12.50
N ARG A 428 19.40 -25.79 12.25
CA ARG A 428 20.37 -26.84 12.58
C ARG A 428 20.78 -27.54 11.31
N MET A 429 22.07 -27.84 11.17
CA MET A 429 22.60 -28.45 9.95
C MET A 429 23.35 -29.74 10.29
N LEU A 430 23.09 -30.79 9.51
CA LEU A 430 23.79 -32.07 9.59
C LEU A 430 24.49 -32.35 8.26
N GLU A 431 25.81 -32.32 8.26
CA GLU A 431 26.63 -32.78 7.14
C GLU A 431 26.71 -34.30 7.13
N VAL A 432 26.38 -34.92 6.00
CA VAL A 432 26.56 -36.36 5.77
C VAL A 432 27.84 -36.57 4.96
N GLU A 433 28.92 -36.90 5.65
CA GLU A 433 30.24 -37.16 5.09
C GLU A 433 30.34 -38.63 4.67
N CYS A 434 30.43 -38.87 3.35
CA CYS A 434 30.56 -40.21 2.77
C CYS A 434 31.84 -40.34 1.97
N LYS A 435 32.33 -41.58 1.85
CA LYS A 435 33.46 -41.93 1.00
C LYS A 435 33.13 -41.73 -0.48
N LEU A 436 33.90 -40.90 -1.17
CA LEU A 436 33.76 -40.66 -2.61
C LEU A 436 34.56 -41.70 -3.43
N THR A 437 33.96 -42.88 -3.61
CA THR A 437 34.53 -43.97 -4.43
C THR A 437 34.60 -43.57 -5.91
N ASP A 438 35.57 -44.12 -6.64
CA ASP A 438 35.72 -43.86 -8.09
C ASP A 438 34.46 -44.29 -8.87
N ALA A 439 33.79 -45.35 -8.42
CA ALA A 439 32.52 -45.82 -8.97
C ALA A 439 31.41 -44.78 -8.80
N TYR A 440 31.27 -44.20 -7.60
CA TYR A 440 30.31 -43.13 -7.36
C TYR A 440 30.61 -41.88 -8.19
N LEU A 441 31.88 -41.46 -8.24
CA LEU A 441 32.31 -40.28 -9.01
C LEU A 441 32.07 -40.45 -10.51
N THR A 442 32.31 -41.65 -11.05
CA THR A 442 31.99 -42.00 -12.43
C THR A 442 30.49 -41.89 -12.69
N GLY A 443 29.66 -42.49 -11.84
CA GLY A 443 28.20 -42.40 -11.95
C GLY A 443 27.69 -40.96 -11.81
N HIS A 444 28.33 -40.14 -10.97
CA HIS A 444 28.01 -38.72 -10.85
C HIS A 444 28.33 -37.96 -12.14
N ALA A 445 29.53 -38.13 -12.70
CA ALA A 445 29.96 -37.48 -13.95
C ALA A 445 29.01 -37.74 -15.13
N LEU A 446 28.51 -38.98 -15.24
CA LEU A 446 27.50 -39.36 -16.23
C LEU A 446 26.15 -38.65 -15.99
N ARG A 447 25.67 -38.59 -14.73
CA ARG A 447 24.39 -37.96 -14.39
C ARG A 447 24.36 -36.45 -14.64
N ILE A 448 25.47 -35.76 -14.42
CA ILE A 448 25.58 -34.31 -14.66
C ILE A 448 26.02 -33.96 -16.08
N GLY A 449 26.14 -34.96 -16.97
CA GLY A 449 26.47 -34.76 -18.38
C GLY A 449 27.90 -34.32 -18.67
N LEU A 450 28.82 -34.46 -17.70
CA LEU A 450 30.25 -34.14 -17.91
C LEU A 450 30.96 -35.18 -18.79
N THR A 451 30.41 -36.39 -18.87
CA THR A 451 30.90 -37.49 -19.72
C THR A 451 29.72 -38.20 -20.38
N GLY A 452 29.86 -38.61 -21.65
CA GLY A 452 28.84 -39.40 -22.38
C GLY A 452 29.17 -40.90 -22.45
N GLU A 453 28.24 -41.72 -22.94
CA GLU A 453 28.37 -43.20 -23.03
C GLU A 453 29.58 -43.67 -23.88
N GLN A 454 30.11 -42.82 -24.76
CA GLN A 454 31.29 -43.11 -25.61
C GLN A 454 32.62 -42.54 -25.05
N THR A 455 32.64 -42.03 -23.82
CA THR A 455 33.86 -41.47 -23.21
C THR A 455 34.86 -42.60 -22.92
N SER A 456 36.10 -42.49 -23.40
CA SER A 456 37.13 -43.50 -23.12
C SER A 456 37.46 -43.56 -21.62
N GLN A 457 37.71 -44.77 -21.12
CA GLN A 457 38.00 -45.02 -19.70
C GLN A 457 39.23 -44.22 -19.21
N GLU A 458 40.22 -44.01 -20.08
CA GLU A 458 41.41 -43.20 -19.79
C GLU A 458 41.09 -41.72 -19.55
N ASN A 459 40.19 -41.14 -20.35
CA ASN A 459 39.77 -39.75 -20.18
C ASN A 459 38.91 -39.57 -18.93
N LEU A 460 38.06 -40.55 -18.61
CA LEU A 460 37.27 -40.56 -17.39
C LEU A 460 38.18 -40.58 -16.15
N THR A 461 39.18 -41.48 -16.10
CA THR A 461 40.14 -41.57 -14.98
C THR A 461 40.91 -40.26 -14.76
N ARG A 462 41.20 -39.50 -15.82
CA ARG A 462 41.87 -38.18 -15.71
C ARG A 462 40.97 -37.09 -15.10
N LEU A 463 39.64 -37.22 -15.20
CA LEU A 463 38.68 -36.23 -14.67
C LEU A 463 38.28 -36.50 -13.21
N LEU A 464 38.36 -37.75 -12.74
CA LEU A 464 37.95 -38.12 -11.37
C LEU A 464 38.63 -37.29 -10.26
N PRO A 465 39.95 -36.97 -10.30
CA PRO A 465 40.58 -36.13 -9.29
C PRO A 465 39.99 -34.71 -9.24
N THR A 466 39.65 -34.14 -10.39
CA THR A 466 39.05 -32.79 -10.49
C THR A 466 37.64 -32.77 -9.93
N ILE A 467 36.81 -33.78 -10.26
CA ILE A 467 35.44 -33.91 -9.73
C ILE A 467 35.49 -34.10 -8.21
N ARG A 468 36.39 -34.97 -7.72
CA ARG A 468 36.61 -35.15 -6.28
C ARG A 468 37.04 -33.85 -5.60
N GLY A 469 38.02 -33.14 -6.18
CA GLY A 469 38.50 -31.87 -5.65
C GLY A 469 37.39 -30.81 -5.59
N ASN A 470 36.53 -30.74 -6.60
CA ASN A 470 35.38 -29.84 -6.61
C ASN A 470 34.36 -30.17 -5.51
N MET A 471 34.02 -31.44 -5.32
CA MET A 471 33.11 -31.87 -4.25
C MET A 471 33.68 -31.60 -2.85
N LEU A 472 34.98 -31.83 -2.65
CA LEU A 472 35.65 -31.50 -1.39
C LEU A 472 35.65 -30.00 -1.14
N HIS A 473 35.89 -29.20 -2.19
CA HIS A 473 35.86 -27.75 -2.10
C HIS A 473 34.49 -27.20 -1.69
N GLU A 474 33.38 -27.75 -2.23
CA GLU A 474 32.03 -27.38 -1.79
C GLU A 474 31.84 -27.58 -0.28
N VAL A 475 32.31 -28.73 0.24
CA VAL A 475 32.21 -29.06 1.66
C VAL A 475 33.10 -28.15 2.50
N ASP A 476 34.33 -27.87 2.05
CA ASP A 476 35.23 -26.95 2.74
C ASP A 476 34.63 -25.54 2.83
N GLN A 477 33.99 -25.05 1.76
CA GLN A 477 33.30 -23.76 1.77
C GLN A 477 32.12 -23.70 2.76
N ILE A 478 31.39 -24.82 2.94
CA ILE A 478 30.33 -24.91 3.95
C ILE A 478 30.93 -24.86 5.36
N ARG A 479 32.03 -25.59 5.60
CA ARG A 479 32.71 -25.62 6.91
C ARG A 479 33.31 -24.25 7.25
N ASP A 480 33.90 -23.58 6.28
CA ASP A 480 34.47 -22.23 6.40
C ASP A 480 33.39 -21.15 6.65
N ALA A 481 32.13 -21.41 6.28
CA ALA A 481 31.02 -20.51 6.56
C ALA A 481 30.61 -20.47 8.05
N GLN A 482 31.11 -21.41 8.88
CA GLN A 482 30.93 -21.43 10.33
C GLN A 482 29.47 -21.27 10.78
N PHE A 483 28.55 -22.03 10.18
CA PHE A 483 27.15 -22.01 10.56
C PHE A 483 26.94 -22.40 12.03
N GLU A 484 26.01 -21.70 12.70
CA GLU A 484 25.56 -22.07 14.04
C GLU A 484 24.87 -23.45 14.03
N ASN A 485 25.02 -24.22 15.10
CA ASN A 485 24.40 -25.56 15.26
C ASN A 485 24.70 -26.55 14.10
N TYR A 486 25.94 -26.55 13.62
CA TYR A 486 26.45 -27.47 12.62
C TYR A 486 26.98 -28.77 13.26
N THR A 487 26.51 -29.92 12.81
CA THR A 487 27.02 -31.25 13.20
C THR A 487 27.35 -32.09 11.98
N ARG A 488 28.12 -33.16 12.20
CA ARG A 488 28.60 -34.03 11.12
C ARG A 488 28.32 -35.50 11.45
N LEU A 489 27.68 -36.18 10.52
CA LEU A 489 27.52 -37.62 10.47
C LEU A 489 28.51 -38.17 9.45
N SER A 490 29.47 -39.00 9.88
CA SER A 490 30.57 -39.44 9.03
C SER A 490 30.63 -40.95 8.92
N GLU A 491 30.81 -41.44 7.69
CA GLU A 491 31.09 -42.86 7.42
C GLU A 491 32.40 -43.34 8.08
N TYR A 492 33.33 -42.42 8.37
CA TYR A 492 34.62 -42.72 9.01
C TYR A 492 34.55 -42.71 10.55
N ALA A 493 33.47 -42.19 11.13
CA ALA A 493 33.32 -42.06 12.57
C ALA A 493 32.71 -43.33 13.19
N ASP A 494 33.01 -43.57 14.46
CA ASP A 494 32.37 -44.63 15.21
C ASP A 494 30.89 -44.34 15.49
N THR A 495 30.16 -45.40 15.87
CA THR A 495 28.72 -45.32 16.13
C THR A 495 28.39 -44.32 17.24
N GLU A 496 29.26 -44.16 18.24
CA GLU A 496 29.04 -43.25 19.38
C GLU A 496 29.15 -41.77 18.97
N THR A 497 30.15 -41.43 18.15
CA THR A 497 30.30 -40.09 17.57
C THR A 497 29.11 -39.74 16.68
N ASN A 498 28.69 -40.67 15.80
CA ASN A 498 27.53 -40.49 14.93
C ASN A 498 26.22 -40.39 15.71
N THR A 499 26.06 -41.16 16.79
CA THR A 499 24.93 -41.08 17.72
C THR A 499 24.87 -39.68 18.35
N SER A 500 26.00 -39.18 18.85
CA SER A 500 26.08 -37.85 19.47
C SER A 500 25.73 -36.73 18.48
N ALA A 501 26.20 -36.82 17.24
CA ALA A 501 25.90 -35.86 16.18
C ALA A 501 24.40 -35.83 15.83
N LEU A 502 23.77 -37.01 15.72
CA LEU A 502 22.34 -37.15 15.45
C LEU A 502 21.47 -36.70 16.63
N ALA A 503 21.87 -37.01 17.87
CA ALA A 503 21.16 -36.58 19.07
C ALA A 503 21.13 -35.04 19.15
N ARG A 504 22.27 -34.39 18.89
CA ARG A 504 22.37 -32.91 18.89
C ARG A 504 21.60 -32.28 17.73
N PHE A 505 21.66 -32.85 16.54
CA PHE A 505 20.93 -32.35 15.38
C PHE A 505 19.42 -32.46 15.57
N LEU A 506 18.91 -33.66 15.86
CA LEU A 506 17.48 -33.93 15.98
C LEU A 506 16.88 -33.48 17.31
N ASN A 507 17.72 -33.14 18.30
CA ASN A 507 17.30 -32.85 19.68
C ASN A 507 16.44 -34.00 20.26
N VAL A 508 16.96 -35.23 20.19
CA VAL A 508 16.30 -36.46 20.66
C VAL A 508 17.19 -37.20 21.66
N SER A 509 16.63 -38.19 22.37
CA SER A 509 17.41 -39.04 23.28
C SER A 509 18.49 -39.82 22.54
N GLU A 510 19.58 -40.13 23.25
CA GLU A 510 20.69 -40.91 22.70
C GLU A 510 20.23 -42.29 22.21
N ASP A 511 19.25 -42.92 22.86
CA ASP A 511 18.71 -44.22 22.43
C ASP A 511 18.07 -44.15 21.03
N LYS A 512 17.28 -43.10 20.78
CA LYS A 512 16.66 -42.88 19.45
C LYS A 512 17.72 -42.52 18.40
N ALA A 513 18.68 -41.68 18.77
CA ALA A 513 19.79 -41.33 17.88
C ALA A 513 20.65 -42.56 17.53
N ARG A 514 20.87 -43.46 18.50
CA ARG A 514 21.63 -44.69 18.33
C ARG A 514 20.90 -45.66 17.41
N ALA A 515 19.58 -45.80 17.54
CA ALA A 515 18.75 -46.61 16.65
C ALA A 515 18.79 -46.13 15.17
N ILE A 516 18.98 -44.82 14.95
CA ILE A 516 19.18 -44.23 13.61
C ILE A 516 20.62 -44.48 13.12
N ALA A 517 21.62 -44.28 13.99
CA ALA A 517 23.04 -44.44 13.66
C ALA A 517 23.44 -45.89 13.34
N GLN A 518 22.78 -46.87 13.98
CA GLN A 518 23.04 -48.31 13.80
C GLN A 518 22.29 -48.94 12.62
N SER A 519 21.67 -48.14 11.75
CA SER A 519 20.96 -48.69 10.59
C SER A 519 21.92 -49.40 9.64
N ASP A 520 21.65 -50.68 9.37
CA ASP A 520 22.37 -51.46 8.38
C ASP A 520 22.32 -50.76 7.01
N ASN A 521 23.45 -50.71 6.31
CA ASN A 521 23.60 -50.14 4.97
C ASN A 521 23.32 -48.63 4.82
N LEU A 522 23.39 -47.83 5.90
CA LEU A 522 23.16 -46.38 5.82
C LEU A 522 24.05 -45.73 4.74
N PHE A 523 25.35 -46.05 4.72
CA PHE A 523 26.36 -45.49 3.81
C PHE A 523 26.63 -46.32 2.55
N ALA A 524 25.89 -47.41 2.30
CA ALA A 524 26.14 -48.29 1.15
C ALA A 524 25.91 -47.58 -0.21
N ASP A 525 26.79 -47.83 -1.20
CA ASP A 525 26.72 -47.26 -2.56
C ASP A 525 25.60 -47.88 -3.42
#